data_AF-A0A0V1DU47-F1
#
_entry.id   AF-A0A0V1DU47-F1
#
_cell.length_a   1.000
_cell.length_b   1.000
_cell.length_c   1.000
_cell.angle_alpha   90.00
_cell.angle_beta   90.00
_cell.angle_gamma   90.00
#
_symmetry.space_group_name_H-M   'P 1'
#
loop_
_entity.id
_entity.type
_entity.pdbx_description
1 polymer ?
#
loop_
_entity_poly.entity_id
_entity_poly.type
_entity_poly.pdbx_seq_one_letter_code
_entity_poly.pdbx_strand_id
1 'polypeptide(L)'
;MIALEHFKRLKDNCKEANLISVISSFTSKLALFKRNLGRREFYQFSSVAALRENEEVHDDDIQINFDHLDVLQKDMEERFQDILKMKIPNWVIEPFSNTDEIEIKLEEELIVNVMRRYNFTVEVTIELQTNEELKLKFKNGWYSFWLQKQ
;
A
#
# COMPACT_ATOMS: atom_id res chain seq x y z
N MET A 1 -2.09 13.90 24.28
CA MET A 1 -3.49 13.65 23.88
C MET A 1 -3.69 13.85 22.37
N ILE A 2 -3.40 15.04 21.82
CA ILE A 2 -3.54 15.31 20.37
C ILE A 2 -2.61 14.43 19.51
N ALA A 3 -1.37 14.19 19.95
CA ALA A 3 -0.43 13.29 19.26
C ALA A 3 -0.96 11.84 19.24
N LEU A 4 -1.36 11.31 20.38
CA LEU A 4 -2.00 10.00 20.54
C LEU A 4 -3.28 9.80 19.70
N GLU A 5 -4.12 10.83 19.55
CA GLU A 5 -5.27 10.84 18.64
C GLU A 5 -4.87 10.89 17.17
N HIS A 6 -3.81 11.63 16.83
CA HIS A 6 -3.22 11.62 15.50
C HIS A 6 -2.60 10.27 15.15
N PHE A 7 -1.94 9.59 16.10
CA PHE A 7 -1.40 8.25 15.93
C PHE A 7 -2.49 7.19 15.80
N LYS A 8 -3.55 7.25 16.60
CA LYS A 8 -4.75 6.42 16.40
C LYS A 8 -5.36 6.64 15.02
N ARG A 9 -5.51 7.89 14.59
CA ARG A 9 -5.97 8.20 13.23
C ARG A 9 -5.01 7.71 12.15
N LEU A 10 -3.70 7.77 12.35
CA LEU A 10 -2.70 7.24 11.40
C LEU A 10 -2.72 5.71 11.35
N LYS A 11 -2.95 5.01 12.48
CA LYS A 11 -3.14 3.56 12.57
C LYS A 11 -4.42 3.13 11.84
N ASP A 12 -5.53 3.79 12.13
CA ASP A 12 -6.84 3.52 11.49
C ASP A 12 -6.82 3.88 9.99
N ASN A 13 -6.00 4.85 9.60
CA ASN A 13 -5.77 5.25 8.21
C ASN A 13 -4.51 4.63 7.58
N CYS A 14 -3.88 3.64 8.20
CA CYS A 14 -2.71 2.96 7.63
C CYS A 14 -3.18 2.06 6.47
N LYS A 15 -3.50 2.72 5.35
CA LYS A 15 -3.98 2.13 4.11
C LYS A 15 -2.96 1.17 3.51
N GLU A 16 -1.68 1.25 3.91
CA GLU A 16 -0.60 0.37 3.44
C GLU A 16 -0.69 -1.06 3.98
N ALA A 17 -0.92 -1.25 5.29
CA ALA A 17 -1.18 -2.58 5.85
C ALA A 17 -2.48 -3.18 5.27
N ASN A 18 -3.46 -2.33 4.99
CA ASN A 18 -4.68 -2.71 4.30
C ASN A 18 -4.39 -3.11 2.83
N LEU A 19 -3.52 -2.38 2.13
CA LEU A 19 -3.19 -2.63 0.73
C LEU A 19 -2.43 -3.95 0.53
N ILE A 20 -1.43 -4.26 1.37
CA ILE A 20 -0.73 -5.56 1.33
C ILE A 20 -1.72 -6.72 1.54
N SER A 21 -2.60 -6.59 2.54
CA SER A 21 -3.64 -7.59 2.82
C SER A 21 -4.62 -7.77 1.67
N VAL A 22 -5.09 -6.66 1.08
CA VAL A 22 -6.01 -6.67 -0.06
C VAL A 22 -5.38 -7.34 -1.28
N ILE A 23 -4.15 -6.98 -1.64
CA ILE A 23 -3.44 -7.56 -2.80
C ILE A 23 -3.17 -9.06 -2.55
N SER A 24 -2.75 -9.42 -1.34
CA SER A 24 -2.49 -10.83 -0.97
C SER A 24 -3.76 -11.67 -1.01
N SER A 25 -4.88 -11.14 -0.49
CA SER A 25 -6.19 -11.77 -0.51
C SER A 25 -6.71 -11.96 -1.95
N PHE A 26 -6.57 -10.92 -2.78
CA PHE A 26 -6.94 -10.98 -4.19
C PHE A 26 -6.13 -12.03 -4.95
N THR A 27 -4.80 -12.04 -4.78
CA THR A 27 -3.90 -13.03 -5.41
C THR A 27 -4.24 -14.46 -4.98
N SER A 28 -4.53 -14.66 -3.69
CA SER A 28 -4.98 -15.95 -3.16
C SER A 28 -6.31 -16.40 -3.78
N LYS A 29 -7.23 -15.46 -4.03
CA LYS A 29 -8.51 -15.73 -4.67
C LYS A 29 -8.35 -16.12 -6.15
N LEU A 30 -7.42 -15.50 -6.89
CA LEU A 30 -7.08 -15.92 -8.26
C LEU A 30 -6.55 -17.36 -8.30
N ALA A 31 -5.64 -17.71 -7.39
CA ALA A 31 -5.11 -19.07 -7.29
C ALA A 31 -6.21 -20.09 -6.96
N LEU A 32 -7.15 -19.73 -6.09
CA LEU A 32 -8.33 -20.57 -5.81
C LEU A 32 -9.20 -20.76 -7.04
N PHE A 33 -9.52 -19.68 -7.76
CA PHE A 33 -10.32 -19.78 -8.98
C PHE A 33 -9.65 -20.65 -10.04
N LYS A 34 -8.35 -20.49 -10.25
CA LYS A 34 -7.56 -21.33 -11.16
C LYS A 34 -7.65 -22.82 -10.78
N ARG A 35 -7.46 -23.14 -9.50
CA ARG A 35 -7.55 -24.53 -9.00
C ARG A 35 -8.95 -25.11 -9.23
N ASN A 36 -9.99 -24.36 -8.91
CA ASN A 36 -11.36 -24.85 -8.97
C ASN A 36 -11.81 -25.00 -10.44
N LEU A 37 -11.37 -24.10 -11.32
CA LEU A 37 -11.58 -24.21 -12.77
C LEU A 37 -10.88 -25.45 -13.35
N GLY A 38 -9.61 -25.68 -12.99
CA GLY A 38 -8.87 -26.88 -13.41
C GLY A 38 -9.46 -28.20 -12.91
N ARG A 39 -10.15 -28.18 -11.76
CA ARG A 39 -10.90 -29.32 -11.21
C ARG A 39 -12.33 -29.44 -11.76
N ARG A 40 -12.74 -28.54 -12.66
CA ARG A 40 -14.10 -28.49 -13.22
C ARG A 40 -15.18 -28.32 -12.13
N GLU A 41 -14.85 -27.64 -11.03
CA GLU A 41 -15.76 -27.30 -9.93
C GLU A 41 -16.69 -26.13 -10.33
N PHE A 42 -17.39 -26.24 -11.47
CA PHE A 42 -18.16 -25.15 -12.08
C PHE A 42 -19.32 -24.64 -11.21
N TYR A 43 -19.81 -25.44 -10.25
CA TYR A 43 -20.84 -25.02 -9.30
C TYR A 43 -20.43 -23.79 -8.46
N GLN A 44 -19.13 -23.48 -8.38
CA GLN A 44 -18.61 -22.27 -7.73
C GLN A 44 -18.71 -21.01 -8.62
N PHE A 45 -19.02 -21.20 -9.90
CA PHE A 45 -19.14 -20.17 -10.93
C PHE A 45 -20.52 -20.30 -11.59
N SER A 46 -21.57 -19.79 -10.93
CA SER A 46 -22.96 -20.00 -11.36
C SER A 46 -23.22 -19.66 -12.84
N SER A 47 -22.54 -18.64 -13.38
CA SER A 47 -22.62 -18.30 -14.82
C SER A 47 -21.99 -19.36 -15.72
N VAL A 48 -20.80 -19.84 -15.39
CA VAL A 48 -20.10 -20.88 -16.16
C VAL A 48 -20.86 -22.21 -16.07
N ALA A 49 -21.41 -22.54 -14.91
CA ALA A 49 -22.26 -23.73 -14.74
C ALA A 49 -23.48 -23.68 -15.67
N ALA A 50 -24.21 -22.56 -15.69
CA ALA A 50 -25.39 -22.38 -16.54
C ALA A 50 -25.04 -22.45 -18.04
N LEU A 51 -23.95 -21.80 -18.46
CA LEU A 51 -23.50 -21.85 -19.85
C LEU A 51 -23.07 -23.27 -20.26
N ARG A 52 -22.48 -24.03 -19.34
CA ARG A 52 -22.07 -25.41 -19.59
C ARG A 52 -23.25 -26.37 -19.70
N GLU A 53 -24.31 -26.14 -18.91
CA GLU A 53 -25.57 -26.90 -19.02
C GLU A 53 -26.25 -26.67 -20.39
N ASN A 54 -26.14 -25.45 -20.93
CA ASN A 54 -26.64 -25.10 -22.25
C ASN A 54 -25.71 -25.50 -23.42
N GLU A 55 -24.58 -26.17 -23.14
CA GLU A 55 -23.54 -26.50 -24.14
C GLU A 55 -22.93 -25.25 -24.84
N GLU A 56 -23.01 -24.07 -24.23
CA GLU A 56 -22.49 -22.80 -24.77
C GLU A 56 -21.01 -22.55 -24.45
N VAL A 57 -20.43 -23.32 -23.53
CA VAL A 57 -19.02 -23.21 -23.11
C VAL A 57 -18.33 -24.55 -23.31
N HIS A 58 -17.29 -24.57 -24.15
CA HIS A 58 -16.47 -25.73 -24.42
C HIS A 58 -15.21 -25.75 -23.57
N ASP A 59 -14.52 -26.88 -23.58
CA ASP A 59 -13.28 -27.06 -22.81
C ASP A 59 -12.15 -26.12 -23.28
N ASP A 60 -12.14 -25.74 -24.56
CA ASP A 60 -11.20 -24.74 -25.10
C ASP A 60 -11.44 -23.34 -24.51
N ASP A 61 -12.71 -22.94 -24.33
CA ASP A 61 -13.07 -21.67 -23.70
C ASP A 61 -12.67 -21.63 -22.22
N ILE A 62 -12.77 -22.78 -21.55
CA ILE A 62 -12.32 -22.97 -20.16
C ILE A 62 -10.80 -22.87 -20.08
N GLN A 63 -10.08 -23.46 -21.03
CA GLN A 63 -8.62 -23.39 -21.09
C GLN A 63 -8.14 -21.95 -21.30
N ILE A 64 -8.78 -21.19 -22.20
CA ILE A 64 -8.49 -19.76 -22.39
C ILE A 64 -8.65 -18.99 -21.07
N ASN A 65 -9.74 -19.20 -20.34
CA ASN A 65 -9.94 -18.56 -19.03
C ASN A 65 -8.88 -19.00 -17.99
N PHE A 66 -8.48 -20.27 -18.01
CA PHE A 66 -7.41 -20.78 -17.14
C PHE A 66 -6.08 -20.08 -17.41
N ASP A 67 -5.71 -19.92 -18.69
CA ASP A 67 -4.49 -19.25 -19.11
C ASP A 67 -4.53 -17.75 -18.76
N HIS A 68 -5.70 -17.11 -18.91
CA HIS A 68 -5.89 -15.72 -18.49
C HIS A 68 -5.69 -15.53 -16.99
N LEU A 69 -6.17 -16.46 -16.15
CA LEU A 69 -5.94 -16.40 -14.71
C LEU A 69 -4.45 -16.51 -14.36
N ASP A 70 -3.68 -17.29 -15.12
CA ASP A 70 -2.23 -17.42 -14.92
C ASP A 70 -1.50 -16.12 -15.26
N VAL A 71 -1.82 -15.53 -16.41
CA VAL A 71 -1.25 -14.23 -16.83
C VAL A 71 -1.63 -13.14 -15.84
N LEU A 72 -2.89 -13.10 -15.40
CA LEU A 72 -3.36 -12.10 -14.44
C LEU A 72 -2.69 -12.25 -13.07
N GLN A 73 -2.50 -13.48 -12.59
CA GLN A 73 -1.81 -13.70 -11.33
C GLN A 73 -0.37 -13.20 -11.40
N LYS A 74 0.37 -13.57 -12.47
CA LYS A 74 1.74 -13.13 -12.68
C LYS A 74 1.84 -11.60 -12.79
N ASP A 75 0.92 -10.99 -13.53
CA ASP A 75 0.85 -9.54 -13.69
C ASP A 75 0.60 -8.82 -12.36
N MET A 76 -0.26 -9.34 -11.48
CA MET A 76 -0.49 -8.80 -10.14
C MET A 76 0.76 -8.92 -9.26
N GLU A 77 1.44 -10.07 -9.29
CA GLU A 77 2.67 -10.30 -8.54
C GLU A 77 3.80 -9.37 -8.99
N GLU A 78 3.94 -9.13 -10.30
CA GLU A 78 4.94 -8.23 -10.87
C GLU A 78 4.64 -6.75 -10.57
N ARG A 79 3.38 -6.31 -10.77
CA ARG A 79 2.99 -4.90 -10.58
C ARG A 79 3.05 -4.44 -9.13
N PHE A 80 2.79 -5.34 -8.18
CA PHE A 80 2.73 -5.02 -6.75
C PHE A 80 3.88 -5.63 -5.95
N GLN A 81 4.94 -6.09 -6.63
CA GLN A 81 6.04 -6.79 -6.00
C GLN A 81 6.75 -5.96 -4.91
N ASP A 82 6.88 -4.66 -5.15
CA ASP A 82 7.45 -3.68 -4.23
C ASP A 82 6.59 -3.53 -2.96
N ILE A 83 5.28 -3.41 -3.12
CA ILE A 83 4.32 -3.32 -2.02
C ILE A 83 4.29 -4.63 -1.22
N LEU A 84 4.23 -5.77 -1.90
CA LEU A 84 4.22 -7.10 -1.26
C LEU A 84 5.50 -7.41 -0.49
N LYS A 85 6.65 -6.86 -0.94
CA LYS A 85 7.96 -7.03 -0.27
C LYS A 85 8.25 -5.93 0.76
N MET A 86 7.35 -4.95 0.91
CA MET A 86 7.54 -3.84 1.83
C MET A 86 7.57 -4.36 3.28
N LYS A 87 8.67 -4.07 3.97
CA LYS A 87 8.78 -4.33 5.41
C LYS A 87 8.26 -3.12 6.16
N ILE A 88 7.04 -3.20 6.68
CA ILE A 88 6.48 -2.16 7.54
C ILE A 88 7.15 -2.27 8.93
N PRO A 89 7.88 -1.25 9.39
CA PRO A 89 8.50 -1.29 10.72
C PRO A 89 7.46 -1.40 11.83
N ASN A 90 7.78 -2.11 12.91
CA ASN A 90 6.85 -2.31 14.03
C ASN A 90 6.35 -1.00 14.65
N TRP A 91 7.17 0.05 14.68
CA TRP A 91 6.76 1.37 15.19
C TRP A 91 5.66 2.05 14.35
N VAL A 92 5.47 1.63 13.09
CA VAL A 92 4.37 2.10 12.23
C VAL A 92 3.08 1.32 12.51
N ILE A 93 3.19 0.01 12.77
CA ILE A 93 2.05 -0.88 13.04
C ILE A 93 1.51 -0.67 14.46
N GLU A 94 2.43 -0.56 15.42
CA GLU A 94 2.14 -0.41 16.82
C GLU A 94 3.10 0.59 17.45
N PRO A 95 2.86 1.89 17.19
CA PRO A 95 3.56 2.95 17.90
C PRO A 95 3.32 2.74 19.40
N PHE A 96 4.40 2.68 20.20
CA PHE A 96 4.37 2.60 21.67
C PHE A 96 3.91 1.27 22.30
N SER A 97 4.07 0.12 21.62
CA SER A 97 3.69 -1.19 22.16
C SER A 97 4.40 -1.60 23.47
N ASN A 98 5.53 -0.99 23.82
CA ASN A 98 6.41 -1.46 24.90
C ASN A 98 6.93 -0.36 25.84
N THR A 99 6.37 0.86 25.84
CA THR A 99 6.97 1.99 26.55
C THR A 99 6.15 2.48 27.75
N ASP A 100 6.81 2.75 28.87
CA ASP A 100 6.21 3.36 30.06
C ASP A 100 5.84 4.84 29.77
N GLU A 101 4.90 5.42 30.53
CA GLU A 101 4.30 6.75 30.26
C GLU A 101 5.28 7.91 29.98
N ILE A 102 6.47 7.87 30.57
CA ILE A 102 7.53 8.88 30.39
C ILE A 102 8.27 8.65 29.06
N GLU A 103 8.48 7.39 28.71
CA GLU A 103 9.16 6.97 27.48
C GLU A 103 8.26 7.20 26.27
N ILE A 104 6.94 6.99 26.42
CA ILE A 104 5.92 7.36 25.42
C ILE A 104 6.01 8.85 25.06
N LYS A 105 6.17 9.77 26.02
CA LYS A 105 6.24 11.22 25.72
C LYS A 105 7.46 11.61 24.91
N LEU A 106 8.62 11.01 25.20
CA LEU A 106 9.86 11.24 24.46
C LEU A 106 9.78 10.64 23.04
N GLU A 107 9.21 9.44 22.90
CA GLU A 107 8.97 8.82 21.61
C GLU A 107 7.91 9.57 20.78
N GLU A 108 6.85 10.10 21.40
CA GLU A 108 5.85 10.95 20.75
C GLU A 108 6.52 12.21 20.18
N GLU A 109 7.39 12.87 20.94
CA GLU A 109 8.11 14.07 20.49
C GLU A 109 9.09 13.75 19.36
N LEU A 110 9.83 12.65 19.46
CA LEU A 110 10.71 12.15 18.40
C LEU A 110 9.94 11.83 17.12
N ILE A 111 8.82 11.11 17.20
CA ILE A 111 8.03 10.75 16.02
C ILE A 111 7.33 11.99 15.45
N VAL A 112 6.83 12.92 16.27
CA VAL A 112 6.31 14.21 15.78
C VAL A 112 7.41 14.98 15.05
N ASN A 113 8.64 14.98 15.58
CA ASN A 113 9.78 15.63 14.93
C ASN A 113 10.18 14.92 13.63
N VAL A 114 10.16 13.60 13.59
CA VAL A 114 10.41 12.79 12.39
C VAL A 114 9.32 13.04 11.36
N MET A 115 8.04 12.92 11.71
CA MET A 115 6.89 13.18 10.84
C MET A 115 6.89 14.63 10.34
N ARG A 116 7.16 15.60 11.21
CA ARG A 116 7.31 17.01 10.84
C ARG A 116 8.46 17.17 9.85
N ARG A 117 9.61 16.52 10.07
CA ARG A 117 10.75 16.54 9.16
C ARG A 117 10.43 15.90 7.82
N TYR A 118 9.73 14.77 7.79
CA TYR A 118 9.35 14.07 6.56
C TYR A 118 8.30 14.85 5.77
N ASN A 119 7.20 15.31 6.37
CA ASN A 119 6.22 16.17 5.69
C ASN A 119 6.84 17.50 5.24
N PHE A 120 7.71 18.08 6.06
CA PHE A 120 8.48 19.27 5.68
C PHE A 120 9.39 18.98 4.47
N THR A 121 10.01 17.81 4.40
CA THR A 121 10.84 17.40 3.26
C THR A 121 9.99 17.24 2.01
N VAL A 122 8.79 16.69 2.10
CA VAL A 122 7.86 16.55 0.97
C VAL A 122 7.39 17.92 0.45
N GLU A 123 6.94 18.81 1.34
CA GLU A 123 6.50 20.17 0.96
C GLU A 123 7.63 20.99 0.35
N VAL A 124 8.83 20.99 0.96
CA VAL A 124 10.00 21.66 0.41
C VAL A 124 10.41 21.06 -0.94
N THR A 125 10.30 19.75 -1.12
CA THR A 125 10.61 19.10 -2.40
C THR A 125 9.66 19.57 -3.51
N ILE A 126 8.36 19.70 -3.21
CA ILE A 126 7.35 20.20 -4.15
C ILE A 126 7.59 21.68 -4.49
N GLU A 127 7.90 22.53 -3.50
CA GLU A 127 8.21 23.95 -3.71
C GLU A 127 9.51 24.14 -4.53
N LEU A 128 10.57 23.36 -4.26
CA LEU A 128 11.84 23.44 -4.98
C LEU A 128 11.76 22.89 -6.41
N GLN A 129 10.82 21.99 -6.70
CA GLN A 129 10.58 21.47 -8.04
C GLN A 129 9.84 22.49 -8.94
N THR A 130 9.06 23.38 -8.34
CA THR A 130 8.17 24.31 -9.06
C THR A 130 8.67 25.75 -9.09
N ASN A 131 9.68 26.08 -8.27
CA ASN A 131 10.23 27.43 -8.16
C ASN A 131 11.77 27.43 -8.29
N GLU A 132 12.25 27.78 -9.48
CA GLU A 132 13.69 27.83 -9.82
C GLU A 132 14.47 28.88 -9.00
N GLU A 133 13.80 29.94 -8.51
CA GLU A 133 14.42 30.95 -7.65
C GLU A 133 14.69 30.39 -6.24
N LEU A 134 13.71 29.69 -5.66
CA LEU A 134 13.87 29.02 -4.37
C LEU A 134 14.91 27.91 -4.42
N LYS A 135 15.00 27.19 -5.55
CA LYS A 135 16.02 26.17 -5.82
C LYS A 135 17.43 26.74 -5.84
N LEU A 136 17.61 27.93 -6.41
CA LEU A 136 18.90 28.62 -6.44
C LEU A 136 19.29 29.13 -5.04
N LYS A 137 18.34 29.67 -4.28
CA LYS A 137 18.53 30.10 -2.89
C LYS A 137 18.89 28.94 -1.96
N PHE A 138 18.24 27.78 -2.13
CA PHE A 138 18.56 26.57 -1.39
C PHE A 138 19.99 26.07 -1.69
N LYS A 139 20.43 26.10 -2.95
CA LYS A 139 21.81 25.76 -3.35
C LYS A 139 22.86 26.68 -2.72
N ASN A 140 22.52 27.93 -2.47
CA ASN A 140 23.42 28.94 -1.90
C ASN A 140 23.46 28.91 -0.35
N GLY A 141 22.75 27.98 0.29
CA GLY A 141 22.80 27.77 1.73
C GLY A 141 21.41 27.64 2.33
N TRP A 142 21.19 26.58 3.10
CA TRP A 142 19.91 26.28 3.74
C TRP A 142 19.43 27.45 4.62
N TYR A 143 20.32 28.09 5.38
CA TYR A 143 19.99 29.21 6.27
C TYR A 143 19.23 30.37 5.59
N SER A 144 19.62 30.74 4.36
CA SER A 144 18.99 31.85 3.62
C SER A 144 17.60 31.53 3.07
N PHE A 145 17.31 30.23 2.84
CA PHE A 145 15.97 29.76 2.48
C PHE A 145 14.99 29.92 3.66
N TRP A 146 15.46 29.69 4.89
CA TRP A 146 14.62 29.71 6.10
C TRP A 146 14.21 31.10 6.58
N LEU A 147 15.03 32.14 6.34
CA LEU A 147 14.74 33.50 6.78
C LEU A 147 13.66 34.23 5.94
N GLN A 148 13.18 33.63 4.85
CA GLN A 148 12.17 34.23 3.96
C GLN A 148 10.73 33.89 4.32
N LYS A 149 10.48 32.92 5.22
CA LYS A 149 9.13 32.54 5.68
C LYS A 149 8.72 33.21 7.02
N GLN A 150 9.35 34.32 7.41
CA GLN A 150 8.87 35.21 8.48
C GLN A 150 8.04 36.35 7.90
#